data_AF-A0A415VBB2-F1
#
_entry.id   AF-A0A415VBB2-F1
#
_cell.length_a   1.000
_cell.length_b   1.000
_cell.length_c   1.000
_cell.angle_alpha   90.00
_cell.angle_beta   90.00
_cell.angle_gamma   90.00
#
_symmetry.space_group_name_H-M   'P 1'
#
loop_
_entity.id
_entity.type
_entity.pdbx_description
1 polymer ?
#
loop_
_entity_poly.entity_id
_entity_poly.type
_entity_poly.pdbx_seq_one_letter_code
_entity_poly.pdbx_strand_id
1 'polypeptide(L)'
;MAALFTTPKRNDKTSGAHFVEPDVRRRTLLAHGSWRRVTRRIVVGAVCALTVSSLLMPSVSLAAEWVDVGGTQYNAGTAAGDAAGTWSWDGADDMKLNGYNGGAIEAAGKLNVSYEGNNTVTNDNGRGIKVKDGANENAELNIQGDASSTLNVTSSRDAITSVGNINIDGAGTVNATSTEHDAIDAGGDVTIKGSGNVNATGDSDGIRADGNITIDNSGTVTAKATEDQGIDADENLIIKGGGKVEASSIKDNAIWADGNIEISGGSQVKASSEEDAAIDGKNSLTVTNASLNASGVGYGIYVYKGITLDGATVTVRASSDGGEASALFTDEDNIVIKNGSTVDALAEGRFSVAISTSNFYSDEAGGHIYISDSVVKAIARYAETGGDGPDHYSGDQNDEIIPESEGLNIGIFAQTEKGITPATISIVRSKVTAEGDTAAIFALAMSADGKAIGTIEIKDAIIQTPAGGKVIDYRNKEELSDGIVYEAGQTIGTGDATIDSPYDAAVAKSTVIVPPEETKPEEKHGKTKPEGSKSEGTKTTKTVAVAAKGAKTVGKLAATGDTSNAAIVAAALAGTAAIAAGALASRKRS
;
A
#
# COMPACT_ATOMS: atom_id res chain seq x y z
N MET A 1 -36.24 -40.81 35.95
CA MET A 1 -37.46 -41.13 36.71
C MET A 1 -38.55 -41.57 35.72
N ALA A 2 -39.62 -42.25 36.17
CA ALA A 2 -40.74 -42.76 35.35
C ALA A 2 -41.53 -41.66 34.59
N ALA A 3 -42.42 -41.90 33.60
CA ALA A 3 -42.66 -43.00 32.65
C ALA A 3 -43.84 -42.63 31.70
N LEU A 4 -43.99 -43.34 30.55
CA LEU A 4 -45.16 -43.38 29.63
C LEU A 4 -45.42 -42.07 28.82
N PHE A 5 -46.03 -41.99 27.62
CA PHE A 5 -46.62 -42.91 26.62
C PHE A 5 -46.81 -42.08 25.29
N THR A 6 -47.08 -42.56 24.06
CA THR A 6 -47.45 -43.86 23.46
C THR A 6 -47.02 -43.88 21.96
N THR A 7 -47.22 -44.99 21.22
CA THR A 7 -47.27 -45.06 19.74
C THR A 7 -48.42 -45.96 19.27
N PRO A 8 -48.82 -45.86 17.99
CA PRO A 8 -49.12 -47.03 17.15
C PRO A 8 -48.31 -47.00 15.83
N LYS A 9 -47.56 -48.05 15.44
CA LYS A 9 -47.98 -49.32 14.79
C LYS A 9 -48.71 -49.09 13.43
N ARG A 10 -48.44 -49.83 12.34
CA ARG A 10 -47.86 -51.19 12.22
C ARG A 10 -47.46 -51.59 10.77
N ASN A 11 -46.36 -52.37 10.63
CA ASN A 11 -46.14 -53.53 9.72
C ASN A 11 -46.26 -53.45 8.16
N ASP A 12 -45.69 -54.36 7.33
CA ASP A 12 -44.54 -55.33 7.39
C ASP A 12 -44.49 -56.15 6.06
N LYS A 13 -43.34 -56.79 5.74
CA LYS A 13 -43.13 -57.88 4.73
C LYS A 13 -43.15 -57.54 3.21
N THR A 14 -42.42 -58.20 2.29
CA THR A 14 -41.41 -59.31 2.31
C THR A 14 -40.67 -59.41 0.94
N SER A 15 -39.49 -60.07 0.89
CA SER A 15 -38.87 -60.88 -0.21
C SER A 15 -39.05 -60.46 -1.71
N GLY A 16 -38.09 -60.60 -2.63
CA GLY A 16 -36.80 -61.31 -2.62
C GLY A 16 -36.58 -62.13 -3.91
N ALA A 17 -35.38 -62.01 -4.50
CA ALA A 17 -34.73 -62.91 -5.47
C ALA A 17 -34.94 -62.77 -7.01
N HIS A 18 -33.84 -63.13 -7.71
CA HIS A 18 -33.63 -63.53 -9.13
C HIS A 18 -33.43 -62.50 -10.27
N PHE A 19 -32.13 -62.28 -10.56
CA PHE A 19 -31.47 -62.36 -11.89
C PHE A 19 -32.33 -62.68 -13.13
N VAL A 20 -32.19 -61.84 -14.18
CA VAL A 20 -31.80 -62.27 -15.55
C VAL A 20 -30.98 -61.15 -16.21
N GLU A 21 -29.81 -61.48 -16.74
CA GLU A 21 -29.05 -60.70 -17.73
C GLU A 21 -28.96 -61.55 -19.01
N PRO A 22 -28.84 -60.93 -20.19
CA PRO A 22 -28.01 -61.54 -21.23
C PRO A 22 -26.98 -60.58 -21.85
N ASP A 23 -25.75 -61.05 -21.86
CA ASP A 23 -24.57 -60.57 -22.58
C ASP A 23 -24.82 -60.42 -24.10
N VAL A 24 -24.05 -59.53 -24.76
CA VAL A 24 -23.20 -59.87 -25.92
C VAL A 24 -22.38 -58.64 -26.35
N ARG A 25 -21.05 -58.77 -26.23
CA ARG A 25 -20.06 -57.87 -26.86
C ARG A 25 -20.04 -58.04 -28.40
N ARG A 26 -20.01 -56.93 -29.18
CA ARG A 26 -19.19 -56.84 -30.43
C ARG A 26 -19.01 -55.43 -31.04
N ARG A 27 -17.74 -55.00 -31.04
CA ARG A 27 -16.98 -54.33 -32.14
C ARG A 27 -17.36 -52.94 -32.70
N THR A 28 -16.50 -51.99 -32.32
CA THR A 28 -15.64 -51.15 -33.20
C THR A 28 -16.21 -49.89 -33.89
N LEU A 29 -15.58 -48.75 -33.52
CA LEU A 29 -15.34 -47.49 -34.23
C LEU A 29 -15.76 -47.36 -35.72
N LEU A 30 -16.38 -46.22 -36.06
CA LEU A 30 -15.91 -45.30 -37.12
C LEU A 30 -16.51 -43.88 -36.95
N ALA A 31 -15.90 -42.88 -37.58
CA ALA A 31 -16.02 -41.47 -37.19
C ALA A 31 -17.13 -40.67 -37.89
N HIS A 32 -17.67 -39.65 -37.21
CA HIS A 32 -18.38 -38.52 -37.84
C HIS A 32 -18.12 -37.19 -37.11
N GLY A 33 -17.03 -36.52 -37.49
CA GLY A 33 -16.68 -35.17 -37.00
C GLY A 33 -16.79 -34.11 -38.08
N SER A 34 -17.99 -33.57 -38.34
CA SER A 34 -18.15 -32.49 -39.35
C SER A 34 -19.36 -31.55 -39.21
N TRP A 35 -19.90 -31.28 -38.01
CA TRP A 35 -21.04 -30.35 -37.85
C TRP A 35 -20.81 -29.10 -36.97
N ARG A 36 -19.57 -28.78 -36.57
CA ARG A 36 -19.25 -27.58 -35.75
C ARG A 36 -18.66 -26.38 -36.51
N ARG A 37 -18.54 -26.41 -37.84
CA ARG A 37 -17.91 -25.30 -38.62
C ARG A 37 -18.87 -24.36 -39.36
N VAL A 38 -20.13 -24.74 -39.60
CA VAL A 38 -21.04 -23.92 -40.45
C VAL A 38 -21.71 -22.80 -39.65
N THR A 39 -22.10 -23.04 -38.39
CA THR A 39 -22.76 -22.04 -37.54
C THR A 39 -21.86 -20.85 -37.17
N ARG A 40 -20.53 -21.02 -37.19
CA ARG A 40 -19.56 -19.99 -36.76
C ARG A 40 -19.32 -18.85 -37.76
N ARG A 41 -19.86 -18.92 -38.99
CA ARG A 41 -19.69 -17.86 -40.00
C ARG A 41 -20.87 -16.88 -40.09
N ILE A 42 -22.08 -17.31 -39.73
CA ILE A 42 -23.27 -16.45 -39.77
C ILE A 42 -23.32 -15.54 -38.52
N VAL A 43 -22.97 -16.07 -37.35
CA VAL A 43 -22.94 -15.30 -36.09
C VAL A 43 -21.88 -14.19 -36.12
N VAL A 44 -20.69 -14.45 -36.65
CA VAL A 44 -19.61 -13.44 -36.75
C VAL A 44 -19.97 -12.30 -37.71
N GLY A 45 -20.67 -12.60 -38.81
CA GLY A 45 -21.12 -11.56 -39.75
C GLY A 45 -22.13 -10.56 -39.15
N ALA A 46 -23.03 -11.04 -38.28
CA ALA A 46 -23.99 -10.18 -37.59
C ALA A 46 -23.33 -9.33 -36.49
N VAL A 47 -22.40 -9.91 -35.71
CA VAL A 47 -21.67 -9.19 -34.66
C VAL A 47 -20.78 -8.08 -35.25
N CYS A 48 -20.03 -8.36 -36.33
CA CYS A 48 -19.18 -7.36 -36.97
C CYS A 48 -19.97 -6.18 -37.56
N ALA A 49 -21.20 -6.40 -38.04
CA ALA A 49 -22.04 -5.30 -38.54
C ALA A 49 -22.51 -4.37 -37.40
N LEU A 50 -22.82 -4.93 -36.23
CA LEU A 50 -23.21 -4.15 -35.05
C LEU A 50 -22.02 -3.38 -34.44
N THR A 51 -20.83 -4.00 -34.34
CA THR A 51 -19.63 -3.32 -33.79
C THR A 51 -19.06 -2.23 -34.70
N VAL A 52 -19.30 -2.28 -36.02
CA VAL A 52 -18.91 -1.18 -36.93
C VAL A 52 -19.96 -0.06 -36.91
N SER A 53 -21.23 -0.37 -36.62
CA SER A 53 -22.27 0.64 -36.44
C SER A 53 -22.03 1.51 -35.20
N SER A 54 -21.49 0.94 -34.12
CA SER A 54 -21.10 1.67 -32.90
C SER A 54 -19.79 2.47 -33.03
N LEU A 55 -19.02 2.27 -34.09
CA LEU A 55 -17.78 3.02 -34.38
C LEU A 55 -17.97 4.15 -35.42
N LEU A 56 -19.19 4.30 -35.95
CA LEU A 56 -19.56 5.30 -36.96
C LEU A 56 -20.63 6.30 -36.49
N MET A 57 -21.20 6.08 -35.31
CA MET A 57 -21.80 7.17 -34.55
C MET A 57 -20.63 7.98 -33.97
N PRO A 58 -20.48 9.28 -34.24
CA PRO A 58 -19.74 10.11 -33.30
C PRO A 58 -20.44 9.98 -31.95
N SER A 59 -19.69 9.66 -30.91
CA SER A 59 -20.15 9.87 -29.54
C SER A 59 -20.39 11.37 -29.39
N VAL A 60 -21.64 11.77 -29.57
CA VAL A 60 -22.12 13.08 -29.12
C VAL A 60 -22.08 13.03 -27.60
N SER A 61 -20.94 13.45 -27.02
CA SER A 61 -20.99 14.07 -25.69
C SER A 61 -22.01 15.21 -25.82
N LEU A 62 -23.03 15.17 -24.99
CA LEU A 62 -24.13 16.10 -25.05
C LEU A 62 -23.81 17.22 -24.09
N ALA A 63 -23.16 18.22 -24.65
CA ALA A 63 -22.42 19.20 -23.89
C ALA A 63 -23.22 19.92 -22.79
N ALA A 64 -22.49 20.49 -21.81
CA ALA A 64 -23.04 21.18 -20.65
C ALA A 64 -24.30 22.01 -21.00
N GLU A 65 -25.42 21.67 -20.36
CA GLU A 65 -26.73 22.25 -20.69
C GLU A 65 -26.81 23.74 -20.33
N TRP A 66 -26.06 24.12 -19.30
CA TRP A 66 -25.82 25.49 -18.88
C TRP A 66 -24.62 25.57 -17.91
N VAL A 67 -24.06 26.79 -17.80
CA VAL A 67 -23.13 27.17 -16.73
C VAL A 67 -23.67 28.40 -16.00
N ASP A 68 -23.51 28.46 -14.68
CA ASP A 68 -23.70 29.65 -13.87
C ASP A 68 -22.32 30.19 -13.46
N VAL A 69 -22.08 31.47 -13.66
CA VAL A 69 -20.84 32.14 -13.25
C VAL A 69 -21.19 33.35 -12.39
N GLY A 70 -20.91 33.27 -11.09
CA GLY A 70 -21.16 34.35 -10.13
C GLY A 70 -22.64 34.64 -9.85
N GLY A 71 -23.53 33.66 -9.99
CA GLY A 71 -24.98 33.81 -9.81
C GLY A 71 -25.72 34.25 -11.08
N THR A 72 -25.14 34.01 -12.25
CA THR A 72 -25.73 34.30 -13.56
C THR A 72 -25.61 33.09 -14.48
N GLN A 73 -26.74 32.48 -14.82
CA GLN A 73 -26.84 31.32 -15.70
C GLN A 73 -26.80 31.69 -17.20
N TYR A 74 -26.01 30.93 -17.96
CA TYR A 74 -25.86 30.94 -19.42
C TYR A 74 -26.22 29.56 -19.96
N ASN A 75 -27.08 29.48 -20.99
CA ASN A 75 -27.56 28.20 -21.54
C ASN A 75 -26.79 27.78 -22.79
N ALA A 76 -26.76 26.47 -23.06
CA ALA A 76 -26.04 25.87 -24.17
C ALA A 76 -26.38 26.46 -25.55
N GLY A 77 -25.43 26.35 -26.48
CA GLY A 77 -25.53 26.82 -27.86
C GLY A 77 -25.26 28.32 -28.05
N THR A 78 -24.91 29.05 -26.99
CA THR A 78 -24.45 30.45 -27.09
C THR A 78 -23.22 30.66 -26.19
N ALA A 79 -22.08 31.00 -26.80
CA ALA A 79 -20.87 31.32 -26.07
C ALA A 79 -21.07 32.53 -25.13
N ALA A 80 -20.46 32.46 -23.96
CA ALA A 80 -20.53 33.46 -22.90
C ALA A 80 -19.13 33.86 -22.41
N GLY A 81 -19.04 34.96 -21.66
CA GLY A 81 -17.79 35.47 -21.11
C GLY A 81 -17.94 36.91 -20.63
N ASP A 82 -16.95 37.41 -19.91
CA ASP A 82 -16.90 38.82 -19.50
C ASP A 82 -16.20 39.72 -20.55
N ALA A 83 -16.38 41.04 -20.40
CA ALA A 83 -15.77 42.01 -21.30
C ALA A 83 -14.24 42.16 -21.08
N ALA A 84 -13.71 41.66 -19.96
CA ALA A 84 -12.28 41.72 -19.65
C ALA A 84 -11.51 40.50 -20.15
N GLY A 85 -12.19 39.41 -20.55
CA GLY A 85 -11.57 38.15 -20.96
C GLY A 85 -11.03 37.33 -19.79
N THR A 86 -11.51 37.57 -18.56
CA THR A 86 -11.11 36.80 -17.38
C THR A 86 -11.75 35.43 -17.33
N TRP A 87 -12.90 35.26 -18.01
CA TRP A 87 -13.46 33.96 -18.29
C TRP A 87 -14.23 33.95 -19.61
N SER A 88 -14.32 32.76 -20.22
CA SER A 88 -15.18 32.49 -21.37
C SER A 88 -15.69 31.06 -21.34
N TRP A 89 -16.91 30.83 -21.79
CA TRP A 89 -17.49 29.52 -22.03
C TRP A 89 -17.93 29.43 -23.49
N ASP A 90 -17.64 28.33 -24.17
CA ASP A 90 -17.92 28.17 -25.61
C ASP A 90 -19.41 27.94 -25.93
N GLY A 91 -20.24 27.70 -24.91
CA GLY A 91 -21.64 27.33 -25.05
C GLY A 91 -21.86 25.81 -25.19
N ALA A 92 -20.82 25.03 -24.90
CA ALA A 92 -20.81 23.57 -24.85
C ALA A 92 -20.07 23.13 -23.56
N ASP A 93 -18.92 22.46 -23.64
CA ASP A 93 -18.22 21.93 -22.47
C ASP A 93 -17.09 22.84 -21.97
N ASP A 94 -16.53 23.69 -22.84
CA ASP A 94 -15.21 24.28 -22.61
C ASP A 94 -15.32 25.65 -21.95
N MET A 95 -14.97 25.70 -20.67
CA MET A 95 -14.73 26.93 -19.92
C MET A 95 -13.23 27.27 -19.89
N LYS A 96 -12.91 28.55 -20.00
CA LYS A 96 -11.57 29.11 -19.85
C LYS A 96 -11.56 30.15 -18.75
N LEU A 97 -10.57 30.11 -17.87
CA LEU A 97 -10.29 31.10 -16.85
C LEU A 97 -8.92 31.73 -17.12
N ASN A 98 -8.81 33.05 -17.11
CA ASN A 98 -7.54 33.77 -17.28
C ASN A 98 -7.50 35.04 -16.42
N GLY A 99 -7.07 34.89 -15.16
CA GLY A 99 -7.17 35.98 -14.17
C GLY A 99 -8.57 36.16 -13.60
N TYR A 100 -9.43 35.13 -13.64
CA TYR A 100 -10.74 35.16 -13.00
C TYR A 100 -10.59 35.45 -11.50
N ASN A 101 -11.41 36.34 -10.96
CA ASN A 101 -11.44 36.66 -9.54
C ASN A 101 -12.88 37.00 -9.16
N GLY A 102 -13.66 35.97 -8.82
CA GLY A 102 -15.11 36.09 -8.74
C GLY A 102 -15.79 35.01 -7.91
N GLY A 103 -17.11 34.92 -8.10
CA GLY A 103 -17.99 34.02 -7.35
C GLY A 103 -17.92 32.56 -7.82
N ALA A 104 -18.87 31.76 -7.33
CA ALA A 104 -19.02 30.35 -7.67
C ALA A 104 -19.19 30.10 -9.18
N ILE A 105 -18.86 28.88 -9.59
CA ILE A 105 -19.13 28.33 -10.92
C ILE A 105 -19.97 27.06 -10.74
N GLU A 106 -21.19 27.02 -11.29
CA GLU A 106 -21.99 25.78 -11.35
C GLU A 106 -22.21 25.35 -12.82
N ALA A 107 -22.35 24.05 -13.09
CA ALA A 107 -22.77 23.54 -14.39
C ALA A 107 -23.68 22.31 -14.28
N ALA A 108 -24.40 21.99 -15.37
CA ALA A 108 -25.17 20.75 -15.52
C ALA A 108 -24.74 19.99 -16.78
N GLY A 109 -24.33 18.73 -16.64
CA GLY A 109 -23.60 17.97 -17.66
C GLY A 109 -22.08 18.06 -17.48
N LYS A 110 -21.29 17.64 -18.47
CA LYS A 110 -19.82 17.75 -18.43
C LYS A 110 -19.34 19.21 -18.36
N LEU A 111 -18.23 19.49 -17.70
CA LEU A 111 -17.55 20.79 -17.76
C LEU A 111 -16.02 20.62 -17.84
N ASN A 112 -15.39 21.24 -18.83
CA ASN A 112 -13.94 21.30 -18.98
C ASN A 112 -13.44 22.70 -18.61
N VAL A 113 -12.88 22.87 -17.41
CA VAL A 113 -12.27 24.12 -16.94
C VAL A 113 -10.78 24.13 -17.28
N SER A 114 -10.43 24.84 -18.35
CA SER A 114 -9.04 25.22 -18.64
C SER A 114 -8.68 26.51 -17.91
N TYR A 115 -7.50 26.60 -17.29
CA TYR A 115 -7.08 27.80 -16.57
C TYR A 115 -5.65 28.25 -16.92
N GLU A 116 -5.52 29.55 -17.18
CA GLU A 116 -4.27 30.27 -17.45
C GLU A 116 -4.05 31.35 -16.38
N GLY A 117 -2.79 31.59 -15.98
CA GLY A 117 -2.46 32.60 -14.97
C GLY A 117 -3.04 32.29 -13.59
N ASN A 118 -3.30 33.32 -12.78
CA ASN A 118 -3.78 33.15 -11.39
C ASN A 118 -5.28 33.44 -11.30
N ASN A 119 -6.06 32.41 -10.96
CA ASN A 119 -7.51 32.45 -10.89
C ASN A 119 -7.99 32.21 -9.45
N THR A 120 -9.09 32.86 -9.07
CA THR A 120 -9.71 32.78 -7.75
C THR A 120 -11.23 32.66 -7.91
N VAL A 121 -11.78 31.58 -7.34
CA VAL A 121 -13.21 31.31 -7.21
C VAL A 121 -13.54 31.33 -5.71
N THR A 122 -14.51 32.13 -5.29
CA THR A 122 -14.87 32.26 -3.86
C THR A 122 -16.38 32.16 -3.65
N ASN A 123 -16.81 31.33 -2.69
CA ASN A 123 -18.22 31.24 -2.29
C ASN A 123 -18.41 31.02 -0.79
N ASP A 124 -18.53 32.11 -0.04
CA ASP A 124 -18.72 32.09 1.42
C ASP A 124 -20.03 31.42 1.88
N ASN A 125 -20.99 31.13 0.99
CA ASN A 125 -22.31 30.59 1.33
C ASN A 125 -22.74 29.42 0.42
N GLY A 126 -21.81 28.57 0.02
CA GLY A 126 -22.09 27.46 -0.90
C GLY A 126 -20.84 26.72 -1.33
N ARG A 127 -20.84 26.20 -2.55
CA ARG A 127 -19.74 25.46 -3.18
C ARG A 127 -18.94 26.35 -4.13
N GLY A 128 -17.66 26.08 -4.30
CA GLY A 128 -16.77 26.87 -5.18
C GLY A 128 -17.01 26.60 -6.67
N ILE A 129 -16.56 25.44 -7.14
CA ILE A 129 -16.85 24.90 -8.48
C ILE A 129 -17.70 23.65 -8.30
N LYS A 130 -18.83 23.55 -9.01
CA LYS A 130 -19.78 22.45 -8.85
C LYS A 130 -20.34 21.96 -10.18
N VAL A 131 -20.32 20.65 -10.39
CA VAL A 131 -20.97 20.00 -11.53
C VAL A 131 -22.06 19.04 -11.04
N LYS A 132 -23.19 18.98 -11.74
CA LYS A 132 -24.29 18.03 -11.49
C LYS A 132 -24.81 17.45 -12.79
N ASP A 133 -25.60 16.39 -12.71
CA ASP A 133 -26.20 15.78 -13.90
C ASP A 133 -27.05 16.79 -14.70
N GLY A 134 -26.87 16.77 -16.02
CA GLY A 134 -27.81 17.35 -16.96
C GLY A 134 -29.00 16.42 -17.19
N ALA A 135 -29.99 16.87 -17.97
CA ALA A 135 -31.07 16.00 -18.42
C ALA A 135 -30.60 14.94 -19.44
N ASN A 136 -29.43 15.12 -20.08
CA ASN A 136 -28.94 14.25 -21.15
C ASN A 136 -27.48 13.75 -21.01
N GLU A 137 -26.71 14.26 -20.05
CA GLU A 137 -25.32 13.86 -19.79
C GLU A 137 -25.04 13.87 -18.29
N ASN A 138 -24.24 12.91 -17.82
CA ASN A 138 -23.84 12.79 -16.42
C ASN A 138 -22.85 13.89 -16.03
N ALA A 139 -22.77 14.18 -14.74
CA ALA A 139 -21.74 15.05 -14.17
C ALA A 139 -20.30 14.52 -14.44
N GLU A 140 -19.46 15.36 -15.02
CA GLU A 140 -18.01 15.12 -15.15
C GLU A 140 -17.28 16.46 -15.16
N LEU A 141 -16.38 16.69 -14.21
CA LEU A 141 -15.60 17.91 -14.09
C LEU A 141 -14.13 17.65 -14.48
N ASN A 142 -13.67 18.25 -15.58
CA ASN A 142 -12.27 18.22 -16.00
C ASN A 142 -11.61 19.56 -15.69
N ILE A 143 -10.47 19.56 -15.00
CA ILE A 143 -9.70 20.76 -14.65
C ILE A 143 -8.29 20.62 -15.19
N GLN A 144 -7.83 21.57 -16.02
CA GLN A 144 -6.51 21.52 -16.65
C GLN A 144 -5.83 22.89 -16.71
N GLY A 145 -4.56 22.96 -16.29
CA GLY A 145 -3.77 24.21 -16.33
C GLY A 145 -2.30 23.97 -16.68
N ASP A 146 -1.65 25.02 -17.19
CA ASP A 146 -0.22 24.99 -17.51
C ASP A 146 0.67 25.22 -16.28
N ALA A 147 1.97 24.94 -16.41
CA ALA A 147 2.95 24.99 -15.32
C ALA A 147 3.13 26.34 -14.62
N SER A 148 2.60 27.43 -15.20
CA SER A 148 2.65 28.79 -14.64
C SER A 148 1.32 29.24 -14.03
N SER A 149 0.29 28.39 -14.11
CA SER A 149 -1.09 28.74 -13.81
C SER A 149 -1.53 28.17 -12.46
N THR A 150 -2.36 28.93 -11.76
CA THR A 150 -2.94 28.57 -10.46
C THR A 150 -4.45 28.76 -10.49
N LEU A 151 -5.20 27.76 -10.02
CA LEU A 151 -6.62 27.85 -9.71
C LEU A 151 -6.79 27.78 -8.20
N ASN A 152 -7.30 28.84 -7.59
CA ASN A 152 -7.63 28.89 -6.17
C ASN A 152 -9.14 28.84 -6.01
N VAL A 153 -9.65 27.90 -5.22
CA VAL A 153 -11.08 27.72 -4.96
C VAL A 153 -11.29 27.69 -3.46
N THR A 154 -12.15 28.57 -2.94
CA THR A 154 -12.43 28.68 -1.50
C THR A 154 -13.92 28.83 -1.26
N SER A 155 -14.48 28.06 -0.34
CA SER A 155 -15.90 28.15 -0.02
C SER A 155 -16.23 27.64 1.39
N SER A 156 -17.45 27.89 1.86
CA SER A 156 -17.93 27.30 3.12
C SER A 156 -18.22 25.81 2.97
N ARG A 157 -18.89 25.41 1.89
CA ARG A 157 -19.07 23.99 1.53
C ARG A 157 -17.95 23.52 0.62
N ASP A 158 -18.16 22.38 -0.01
CA ASP A 158 -17.18 21.69 -0.82
C ASP A 158 -16.61 22.60 -1.92
N ALA A 159 -15.28 22.69 -1.97
CA ALA A 159 -14.61 23.69 -2.79
C ALA A 159 -14.68 23.31 -4.28
N ILE A 160 -14.37 22.06 -4.62
CA ILE A 160 -14.52 21.52 -5.97
C ILE A 160 -15.35 20.24 -5.85
N THR A 161 -16.54 20.20 -6.45
CA THR A 161 -17.46 19.07 -6.31
C THR A 161 -18.16 18.67 -7.61
N SER A 162 -18.43 17.38 -7.77
CA SER A 162 -19.13 16.80 -8.90
C SER A 162 -20.07 15.68 -8.43
N VAL A 163 -21.30 15.63 -8.94
CA VAL A 163 -22.20 14.48 -8.71
C VAL A 163 -21.69 13.20 -9.38
N GLY A 164 -20.70 13.31 -10.26
CA GLY A 164 -19.98 12.21 -10.88
C GLY A 164 -18.48 12.46 -10.81
N ASN A 165 -17.75 12.17 -11.88
CA ASN A 165 -16.29 12.13 -11.82
C ASN A 165 -15.64 13.53 -11.74
N ILE A 166 -14.45 13.60 -11.13
CA ILE A 166 -13.53 14.74 -11.18
C ILE A 166 -12.19 14.28 -11.76
N ASN A 167 -11.70 14.95 -12.81
CA ASN A 167 -10.36 14.77 -13.34
C ASN A 167 -9.56 16.07 -13.23
N ILE A 168 -8.42 16.04 -12.54
CA ILE A 168 -7.45 17.14 -12.49
C ILE A 168 -6.19 16.70 -13.25
N ASP A 169 -5.75 17.48 -14.23
CA ASP A 169 -4.60 17.16 -15.09
C ASP A 169 -3.77 18.41 -15.45
N GLY A 170 -2.63 18.19 -16.09
CA GLY A 170 -1.72 19.24 -16.56
C GLY A 170 -0.55 19.47 -15.61
N ALA A 171 -0.01 20.67 -15.64
CA ALA A 171 1.17 21.06 -14.89
C ALA A 171 0.94 22.21 -13.89
N GLY A 172 -0.26 22.80 -13.90
CA GLY A 172 -0.64 23.90 -13.01
C GLY A 172 -0.84 23.50 -11.56
N THR A 173 -1.16 24.49 -10.74
CA THR A 173 -1.50 24.30 -9.33
C THR A 173 -3.00 24.49 -9.10
N VAL A 174 -3.64 23.52 -8.45
CA VAL A 174 -5.02 23.64 -7.93
C VAL A 174 -4.95 23.72 -6.42
N ASN A 175 -5.50 24.79 -5.84
CA ASN A 175 -5.67 24.96 -4.41
C ASN A 175 -7.18 24.94 -4.13
N ALA A 176 -7.65 23.96 -3.34
CA ALA A 176 -9.03 23.80 -2.95
C ALA A 176 -9.12 23.88 -1.41
N THR A 177 -10.00 24.74 -0.90
CA THR A 177 -10.14 24.96 0.54
C THR A 177 -11.60 25.13 0.93
N SER A 178 -12.10 24.23 1.78
CA SER A 178 -13.41 24.35 2.41
C SER A 178 -13.27 24.72 3.88
N THR A 179 -14.30 25.31 4.48
CA THR A 179 -14.32 25.69 5.90
C THR A 179 -15.38 24.98 6.73
N GLU A 180 -16.22 24.14 6.12
CA GLU A 180 -17.28 23.36 6.80
C GLU A 180 -17.50 21.95 6.17
N HIS A 181 -16.80 21.63 5.08
CA HIS A 181 -16.98 20.41 4.27
C HIS A 181 -15.64 20.04 3.57
N ASP A 182 -15.71 19.31 2.45
CA ASP A 182 -14.57 18.71 1.76
C ASP A 182 -13.84 19.70 0.84
N ALA A 183 -12.54 19.54 0.62
CA ALA A 183 -11.89 20.36 -0.42
C ALA A 183 -12.19 19.86 -1.84
N ILE A 184 -12.20 18.55 -2.06
CA ILE A 184 -12.54 17.93 -3.35
C ILE A 184 -13.48 16.75 -3.10
N ASP A 185 -14.68 16.77 -3.68
CA ASP A 185 -15.75 15.78 -3.48
C ASP A 185 -16.30 15.27 -4.82
N ALA A 186 -16.31 13.95 -5.02
CA ALA A 186 -16.90 13.34 -6.21
C ALA A 186 -17.89 12.22 -5.84
N GLY A 187 -19.12 12.30 -6.35
CA GLY A 187 -20.09 11.19 -6.39
C GLY A 187 -19.73 10.07 -7.38
N GLY A 188 -18.44 9.99 -7.76
CA GLY A 188 -17.86 9.06 -8.72
C GLY A 188 -16.34 8.99 -8.52
N ASP A 189 -15.57 8.76 -9.57
CA ASP A 189 -14.10 8.67 -9.44
C ASP A 189 -13.43 10.06 -9.34
N VAL A 190 -12.41 10.19 -8.48
CA VAL A 190 -11.42 11.28 -8.53
C VAL A 190 -10.15 10.78 -9.21
N THR A 191 -9.70 11.50 -10.24
CA THR A 191 -8.45 11.23 -10.93
C THR A 191 -7.55 12.46 -10.93
N ILE A 192 -6.33 12.33 -10.40
CA ILE A 192 -5.31 13.39 -10.41
C ILE A 192 -4.11 12.92 -11.24
N LYS A 193 -3.77 13.66 -12.28
CA LYS A 193 -2.78 13.31 -13.31
C LYS A 193 -1.83 14.46 -13.63
N GLY A 194 -0.80 14.14 -14.42
CA GLY A 194 0.11 15.12 -15.00
C GLY A 194 1.35 15.33 -14.14
N SER A 195 1.77 16.59 -14.00
CA SER A 195 2.93 17.00 -13.21
C SER A 195 2.65 18.21 -12.30
N GLY A 196 1.38 18.55 -12.14
CA GLY A 196 0.91 19.71 -11.38
C GLY A 196 0.90 19.47 -9.87
N ASN A 197 0.50 20.50 -9.12
CA ASN A 197 0.27 20.39 -7.69
C ASN A 197 -1.22 20.48 -7.37
N VAL A 198 -1.70 19.61 -6.49
CA VAL A 198 -3.06 19.71 -5.93
C VAL A 198 -2.92 19.88 -4.43
N ASN A 199 -3.46 20.96 -3.87
CA ASN A 199 -3.47 21.23 -2.44
C ASN A 199 -4.93 21.34 -2.00
N ALA A 200 -5.42 20.29 -1.38
CA ALA A 200 -6.78 20.18 -0.87
C ALA A 200 -6.75 20.31 0.66
N THR A 201 -7.63 21.12 1.24
CA THR A 201 -7.78 21.31 2.69
C THR A 201 -9.25 21.49 3.03
N GLY A 202 -9.88 20.41 3.48
CA GLY A 202 -11.24 20.40 3.99
C GLY A 202 -11.28 20.65 5.50
N ASP A 203 -12.47 20.99 5.98
CA ASP A 203 -12.82 20.86 7.40
C ASP A 203 -13.18 19.39 7.67
N SER A 204 -14.04 18.82 6.80
CA SER A 204 -14.31 17.38 6.65
C SER A 204 -13.19 16.75 5.80
N ASP A 205 -13.45 16.20 4.61
CA ASP A 205 -12.42 15.47 3.84
C ASP A 205 -11.44 16.36 3.07
N GLY A 206 -10.18 15.90 2.96
CA GLY A 206 -9.21 16.50 2.05
C GLY A 206 -9.56 16.21 0.58
N ILE A 207 -9.68 14.94 0.22
CA ILE A 207 -10.15 14.48 -1.10
C ILE A 207 -11.06 13.27 -0.86
N ARG A 208 -12.32 13.38 -1.26
CA ARG A 208 -13.37 12.36 -1.14
C ARG A 208 -13.78 11.82 -2.51
N ALA A 209 -14.05 10.52 -2.60
CA ALA A 209 -14.73 9.90 -3.73
C ALA A 209 -15.68 8.78 -3.29
N ASP A 210 -16.94 8.81 -3.74
CA ASP A 210 -17.88 7.68 -3.67
C ASP A 210 -17.44 6.50 -4.59
N GLY A 211 -16.40 6.72 -5.41
CA GLY A 211 -15.75 5.73 -6.28
C GLY A 211 -14.26 5.58 -5.99
N ASN A 212 -13.45 5.46 -7.06
CA ASN A 212 -12.01 5.26 -6.93
C ASN A 212 -11.27 6.61 -6.87
N ILE A 213 -10.19 6.66 -6.09
CA ILE A 213 -9.20 7.74 -6.15
C ILE A 213 -7.95 7.24 -6.87
N THR A 214 -7.64 7.81 -8.04
CA THR A 214 -6.42 7.52 -8.78
C THR A 214 -5.50 8.74 -8.84
N ILE A 215 -4.37 8.69 -8.14
CA ILE A 215 -3.28 9.66 -8.25
C ILE A 215 -2.19 9.07 -9.16
N ASP A 216 -2.12 9.53 -10.40
CA ASP A 216 -1.10 9.20 -11.41
C ASP A 216 -0.36 10.49 -11.81
N ASN A 217 0.12 11.20 -10.79
CA ASN A 217 0.75 12.52 -10.87
C ASN A 217 2.25 12.40 -10.55
N SER A 218 3.10 13.10 -11.31
CA SER A 218 4.53 13.22 -11.01
C SER A 218 4.88 14.45 -10.16
N GLY A 219 3.90 15.33 -9.88
CA GLY A 219 4.02 16.49 -9.01
C GLY A 219 3.72 16.17 -7.53
N THR A 220 3.07 17.09 -6.83
CA THR A 220 2.67 16.92 -5.41
C THR A 220 1.15 16.94 -5.24
N VAL A 221 0.61 15.96 -4.52
CA VAL A 221 -0.77 16.02 -3.98
C VAL A 221 -0.68 16.18 -2.47
N THR A 222 -1.27 17.23 -1.94
CA THR A 222 -1.42 17.47 -0.50
C THR A 222 -2.91 17.44 -0.19
N ALA A 223 -3.33 16.59 0.74
CA ALA A 223 -4.73 16.44 1.12
C ALA A 223 -4.84 16.50 2.65
N LYS A 224 -5.66 17.42 3.16
CA LYS A 224 -5.74 17.72 4.60
C LYS A 224 -7.18 17.81 5.06
N ALA A 225 -7.44 17.23 6.22
CA ALA A 225 -8.70 17.25 6.93
C ALA A 225 -8.51 17.75 8.37
N THR A 226 -9.61 18.16 9.00
CA THR A 226 -9.66 18.47 10.44
C THR A 226 -10.51 17.45 11.18
N GLU A 227 -11.74 17.21 10.69
CA GLU A 227 -12.73 16.32 11.28
C GLU A 227 -12.64 14.89 10.72
N ASP A 228 -12.56 14.72 9.39
CA ASP A 228 -12.63 13.43 8.70
C ASP A 228 -11.30 13.09 8.00
N GLN A 229 -11.27 12.46 6.81
CA GLN A 229 -10.04 11.88 6.29
C GLN A 229 -9.24 12.79 5.35
N GLY A 230 -7.91 12.65 5.40
CA GLY A 230 -7.03 13.32 4.44
C GLY A 230 -7.33 12.88 3.00
N ILE A 231 -7.56 11.58 2.79
CA ILE A 231 -8.05 10.98 1.54
C ILE A 231 -9.08 9.90 1.92
N ASP A 232 -10.31 10.02 1.42
CA ASP A 232 -11.40 9.03 1.55
C ASP A 232 -11.78 8.45 0.17
N ALA A 233 -11.78 7.13 0.04
CA ALA A 233 -12.20 6.41 -1.16
C ALA A 233 -13.14 5.25 -0.82
N ASP A 234 -14.42 5.37 -1.17
CA ASP A 234 -15.43 4.30 -1.03
C ASP A 234 -15.14 3.08 -1.93
N GLU A 235 -14.26 3.19 -2.93
CA GLU A 235 -13.66 2.03 -3.63
C GLU A 235 -12.13 1.96 -3.41
N ASN A 236 -11.32 1.99 -4.48
CA ASN A 236 -9.87 1.77 -4.40
C ASN A 236 -9.08 3.08 -4.43
N LEU A 237 -8.01 3.16 -3.64
CA LEU A 237 -7.00 4.22 -3.72
C LEU A 237 -5.76 3.73 -4.46
N ILE A 238 -5.47 4.32 -5.61
CA ILE A 238 -4.35 3.95 -6.49
C ILE A 238 -3.39 5.13 -6.61
N ILE A 239 -2.20 5.02 -6.01
CA ILE A 239 -1.12 6.01 -6.06
C ILE A 239 0.04 5.48 -6.90
N LYS A 240 0.37 6.21 -7.96
CA LYS A 240 1.44 5.92 -8.94
C LYS A 240 1.94 7.23 -9.57
N GLY A 241 2.64 7.17 -10.69
CA GLY A 241 3.20 8.33 -11.39
C GLY A 241 4.55 8.85 -10.84
N GLY A 242 4.99 8.38 -9.68
CA GLY A 242 6.29 8.73 -9.09
C GLY A 242 6.32 10.06 -8.32
N GLY A 243 5.17 10.74 -8.19
CA GLY A 243 5.04 11.98 -7.45
C GLY A 243 5.02 11.80 -5.93
N LYS A 244 4.79 12.92 -5.24
CA LYS A 244 4.67 12.99 -3.79
C LYS A 244 3.19 13.09 -3.39
N VAL A 245 2.75 12.29 -2.42
CA VAL A 245 1.42 12.42 -1.80
C VAL A 245 1.59 12.64 -0.31
N GLU A 246 0.98 13.68 0.24
CA GLU A 246 0.92 13.95 1.68
C GLU A 246 -0.54 14.05 2.11
N ALA A 247 -1.00 13.03 2.83
CA ALA A 247 -2.32 13.00 3.44
C ALA A 247 -2.20 13.20 4.95
N SER A 248 -3.09 14.00 5.54
CA SER A 248 -3.14 14.18 7.00
C SER A 248 -4.54 14.55 7.49
N SER A 249 -4.93 14.00 8.64
CA SER A 249 -6.09 14.43 9.41
C SER A 249 -5.66 14.81 10.83
N ILE A 250 -6.53 15.51 11.56
CA ILE A 250 -6.38 15.73 13.00
C ILE A 250 -7.13 14.63 13.75
N LYS A 251 -8.46 14.49 13.51
CA LYS A 251 -9.33 13.62 14.33
C LYS A 251 -9.50 12.19 13.84
N ASP A 252 -9.43 11.95 12.54
CA ASP A 252 -9.72 10.65 11.92
C ASP A 252 -8.48 10.18 11.12
N ASN A 253 -8.66 9.20 10.25
CA ASN A 253 -7.62 8.55 9.46
C ASN A 253 -7.00 9.50 8.44
N ALA A 254 -5.68 9.47 8.27
CA ALA A 254 -5.07 10.28 7.21
C ALA A 254 -5.39 9.74 5.81
N ILE A 255 -5.57 8.42 5.67
CA ILE A 255 -6.03 7.73 4.48
C ILE A 255 -7.02 6.64 4.91
N TRP A 256 -8.19 6.61 4.27
CA TRP A 256 -9.14 5.50 4.37
C TRP A 256 -9.50 4.95 2.98
N ALA A 257 -9.80 3.66 2.90
CA ALA A 257 -10.44 3.06 1.74
C ALA A 257 -11.22 1.78 2.10
N ASP A 258 -12.43 1.60 1.54
CA ASP A 258 -13.15 0.31 1.63
C ASP A 258 -12.48 -0.75 0.74
N GLY A 259 -12.00 -0.33 -0.43
CA GLY A 259 -11.28 -1.16 -1.39
C GLY A 259 -9.78 -1.27 -1.12
N ASN A 260 -9.02 -1.51 -2.19
CA ASN A 260 -7.57 -1.70 -2.09
C ASN A 260 -6.82 -0.37 -2.06
N ILE A 261 -5.72 -0.34 -1.30
CA ILE A 261 -4.74 0.74 -1.30
C ILE A 261 -3.50 0.25 -2.06
N GLU A 262 -3.26 0.78 -3.26
CA GLU A 262 -2.14 0.42 -4.13
C GLU A 262 -1.15 1.59 -4.27
N ILE A 263 0.08 1.45 -3.78
CA ILE A 263 1.14 2.46 -3.89
C ILE A 263 2.29 1.89 -4.74
N SER A 264 2.56 2.51 -5.88
CA SER A 264 3.53 1.98 -6.85
C SER A 264 4.26 3.06 -7.66
N GLY A 265 5.03 2.66 -8.68
CA GLY A 265 5.59 3.57 -9.68
C GLY A 265 6.68 4.54 -9.17
N GLY A 266 7.30 4.25 -8.03
CA GLY A 266 8.26 5.15 -7.40
C GLY A 266 7.64 6.27 -6.56
N SER A 267 6.33 6.26 -6.33
CA SER A 267 5.64 7.32 -5.58
C SER A 267 6.09 7.38 -4.12
N GLN A 268 6.03 8.59 -3.56
CA GLN A 268 6.46 8.92 -2.21
C GLN A 268 5.25 9.37 -1.39
N VAL A 269 4.71 8.48 -0.56
CA VAL A 269 3.51 8.73 0.24
C VAL A 269 3.88 9.00 1.70
N LYS A 270 3.28 10.05 2.27
CA LYS A 270 3.25 10.31 3.70
C LYS A 270 1.79 10.36 4.16
N ALA A 271 1.47 9.60 5.19
CA ALA A 271 0.17 9.62 5.88
C ALA A 271 0.42 9.95 7.36
N SER A 272 -0.33 10.89 7.94
CA SER A 272 -0.23 11.16 9.38
C SER A 272 -1.52 11.67 10.00
N SER A 273 -2.03 10.99 11.02
CA SER A 273 -3.14 11.45 11.87
C SER A 273 -2.63 11.85 13.26
N GLU A 274 -3.35 12.76 13.93
CA GLU A 274 -3.03 13.24 15.28
C GLU A 274 -3.83 12.53 16.38
N GLU A 275 -5.01 11.97 16.09
CA GLU A 275 -5.90 11.30 17.06
C GLU A 275 -6.31 9.85 16.67
N ASP A 276 -6.15 9.42 15.41
CA ASP A 276 -6.49 8.07 14.92
C ASP A 276 -5.36 7.47 14.05
N ALA A 277 -5.64 6.42 13.28
CA ALA A 277 -4.63 5.72 12.49
C ALA A 277 -4.11 6.55 11.31
N ALA A 278 -2.88 6.26 10.86
CA ALA A 278 -2.40 6.90 9.63
C ALA A 278 -3.08 6.33 8.37
N ILE A 279 -3.38 5.03 8.38
CA ILE A 279 -4.07 4.33 7.29
C ILE A 279 -5.00 3.27 7.87
N ASP A 280 -6.27 3.32 7.46
CA ASP A 280 -7.28 2.27 7.70
C ASP A 280 -7.81 1.76 6.35
N GLY A 281 -7.55 0.49 6.03
CA GLY A 281 -8.00 -0.14 4.78
C GLY A 281 -8.88 -1.36 5.01
N LYS A 282 -10.12 -1.37 4.50
CA LYS A 282 -11.06 -2.50 4.69
C LYS A 282 -10.78 -3.69 3.77
N ASN A 283 -9.95 -3.51 2.73
CA ASN A 283 -9.42 -4.60 1.92
C ASN A 283 -7.90 -4.74 2.11
N SER A 284 -7.08 -4.65 1.04
CA SER A 284 -5.63 -4.93 1.10
C SER A 284 -4.76 -3.68 0.87
N LEU A 285 -3.54 -3.68 1.42
CA LEU A 285 -2.51 -2.67 1.15
C LEU A 285 -1.34 -3.30 0.39
N THR A 286 -1.04 -2.76 -0.80
CA THR A 286 0.13 -3.16 -1.58
C THR A 286 1.05 -1.97 -1.86
N VAL A 287 2.30 -2.05 -1.41
CA VAL A 287 3.36 -1.07 -1.73
C VAL A 287 4.42 -1.76 -2.59
N THR A 288 4.59 -1.31 -3.83
CA THR A 288 5.47 -1.97 -4.83
C THR A 288 6.44 -0.98 -5.47
N ASN A 289 7.74 -1.13 -5.21
CA ASN A 289 8.81 -0.23 -5.71
C ASN A 289 8.51 1.27 -5.45
N ALA A 290 8.03 1.57 -4.23
CA ALA A 290 7.59 2.88 -3.78
C ALA A 290 7.96 3.08 -2.30
N SER A 291 7.74 4.29 -1.76
CA SER A 291 7.99 4.57 -0.34
C SER A 291 6.75 5.09 0.39
N LEU A 292 6.54 4.61 1.61
CA LEU A 292 5.45 5.00 2.50
C LEU A 292 6.00 5.40 3.88
N ASN A 293 5.54 6.53 4.41
CA ASN A 293 5.80 6.97 5.78
C ASN A 293 4.47 7.23 6.50
N ALA A 294 4.11 6.35 7.42
CA ALA A 294 2.84 6.36 8.14
C ALA A 294 3.06 6.64 9.64
N SER A 295 2.25 7.51 10.24
CA SER A 295 2.29 7.83 11.67
C SER A 295 0.87 8.09 12.19
N GLY A 296 0.41 7.32 13.18
CA GLY A 296 -0.92 7.49 13.77
C GLY A 296 -0.97 7.14 15.25
N VAL A 297 -2.12 7.39 15.84
CA VAL A 297 -2.47 7.03 17.23
C VAL A 297 -3.21 5.71 17.24
N GLY A 298 -2.83 4.81 18.16
CA GLY A 298 -3.34 3.43 18.20
C GLY A 298 -2.82 2.56 17.06
N TYR A 299 -2.98 2.98 15.81
CA TYR A 299 -2.46 2.26 14.64
C TYR A 299 -1.61 3.13 13.74
N GLY A 300 -0.49 2.59 13.26
CA GLY A 300 0.27 3.22 12.18
C GLY A 300 -0.37 2.90 10.83
N ILE A 301 -0.65 1.62 10.61
CA ILE A 301 -1.36 1.05 9.46
C ILE A 301 -2.20 -0.12 9.99
N TYR A 302 -3.52 -0.01 9.83
CA TYR A 302 -4.50 -1.07 10.09
C TYR A 302 -5.14 -1.47 8.75
N VAL A 303 -5.08 -2.76 8.39
CA VAL A 303 -5.60 -3.25 7.09
C VAL A 303 -6.24 -4.62 7.26
N TYR A 304 -7.46 -4.82 6.78
CA TYR A 304 -8.22 -6.03 7.08
C TYR A 304 -7.73 -7.27 6.32
N LYS A 305 -7.59 -7.16 5.00
CA LYS A 305 -7.17 -8.25 4.07
C LYS A 305 -5.70 -8.15 3.65
N GLY A 306 -4.81 -7.99 4.63
CA GLY A 306 -3.37 -8.22 4.47
C GLY A 306 -2.57 -7.10 3.80
N ILE A 307 -1.25 -7.24 3.91
CA ILE A 307 -0.27 -6.21 3.58
C ILE A 307 0.88 -6.81 2.77
N THR A 308 1.13 -6.29 1.56
CA THR A 308 2.26 -6.71 0.71
C THR A 308 3.22 -5.55 0.44
N LEU A 309 4.47 -5.72 0.88
CA LEU A 309 5.58 -4.78 0.70
C LEU A 309 6.65 -5.39 -0.22
N ASP A 310 6.68 -4.99 -1.49
CA ASP A 310 7.48 -5.58 -2.58
C ASP A 310 8.51 -4.57 -3.13
N GLY A 311 9.79 -4.70 -2.76
CA GLY A 311 10.82 -3.71 -3.10
C GLY A 311 10.52 -2.30 -2.54
N ALA A 312 9.78 -2.23 -1.43
CA ALA A 312 9.27 -0.99 -0.85
C ALA A 312 10.18 -0.42 0.24
N THR A 313 10.10 0.90 0.47
CA THR A 313 10.73 1.54 1.64
C THR A 313 9.65 2.08 2.57
N VAL A 314 9.42 1.43 3.71
CA VAL A 314 8.28 1.72 4.58
C VAL A 314 8.76 2.10 5.99
N THR A 315 8.30 3.25 6.47
CA THR A 315 8.45 3.68 7.87
C THR A 315 7.09 3.76 8.50
N VAL A 316 6.90 3.14 9.66
CA VAL A 316 5.60 3.16 10.36
C VAL A 316 5.78 3.49 11.84
N ARG A 317 4.95 4.38 12.35
CA ARG A 317 4.90 4.81 13.75
C ARG A 317 3.48 4.67 14.28
N ALA A 318 3.35 4.04 15.43
CA ALA A 318 2.13 4.02 16.23
C ALA A 318 2.46 4.43 17.67
N SER A 319 1.69 5.32 18.25
CA SER A 319 1.79 5.70 19.65
C SER A 319 0.42 5.73 20.31
N SER A 320 0.33 5.44 21.61
CA SER A 320 -0.94 5.48 22.34
C SER A 320 -0.72 5.95 23.78
N ASP A 321 -1.59 6.84 24.26
CA ASP A 321 -1.53 7.40 25.62
C ASP A 321 -2.03 6.38 26.67
N GLY A 322 -1.26 5.31 26.86
CA GLY A 322 -1.58 4.19 27.75
C GLY A 322 -2.58 3.16 27.20
N GLY A 323 -2.97 3.28 25.92
CA GLY A 323 -3.77 2.28 25.22
C GLY A 323 -2.94 1.23 24.47
N GLU A 324 -3.59 0.56 23.52
CA GLU A 324 -2.93 -0.35 22.58
C GLU A 324 -2.26 0.44 21.44
N ALA A 325 -1.14 -0.06 20.92
CA ALA A 325 -0.41 0.55 19.81
C ALA A 325 0.13 -0.51 18.83
N SER A 326 -0.33 -0.54 17.58
CA SER A 326 0.22 -1.43 16.54
C SER A 326 0.73 -0.67 15.33
N ALA A 327 2.01 -0.84 14.98
CA ALA A 327 2.57 -0.10 13.84
C ALA A 327 2.08 -0.68 12.51
N LEU A 328 2.27 -1.98 12.26
CA LEU A 328 1.76 -2.67 11.06
C LEU A 328 0.85 -3.82 11.49
N PHE A 329 -0.45 -3.74 11.20
CA PHE A 329 -1.46 -4.68 11.71
C PHE A 329 -2.42 -5.19 10.62
N THR A 330 -2.83 -6.46 10.72
CA THR A 330 -3.91 -7.05 9.91
C THR A 330 -4.66 -8.20 10.62
N ASP A 331 -5.96 -8.34 10.37
CA ASP A 331 -6.86 -9.27 11.09
C ASP A 331 -7.19 -10.58 10.36
N GLU A 332 -7.18 -10.62 9.01
CA GLU A 332 -7.73 -11.75 8.25
C GLU A 332 -6.83 -12.28 7.11
N ASP A 333 -5.77 -11.57 6.73
CA ASP A 333 -4.78 -12.08 5.75
C ASP A 333 -3.35 -11.79 6.23
N ASN A 334 -2.38 -11.97 5.35
CA ASN A 334 -0.97 -12.13 5.70
C ASN A 334 -0.18 -10.84 5.55
N ILE A 335 0.95 -10.76 6.26
CA ILE A 335 1.96 -9.72 6.05
C ILE A 335 3.12 -10.30 5.24
N VAL A 336 3.35 -9.75 4.06
CA VAL A 336 4.35 -10.23 3.09
C VAL A 336 5.36 -9.12 2.80
N ILE A 337 6.59 -9.27 3.29
CA ILE A 337 7.72 -8.34 3.10
C ILE A 337 8.77 -9.03 2.23
N LYS A 338 8.98 -8.57 1.00
CA LYS A 338 9.79 -9.30 0.01
C LYS A 338 10.63 -8.41 -0.93
N ASN A 339 11.53 -9.06 -1.67
CA ASN A 339 12.23 -8.49 -2.83
C ASN A 339 13.05 -7.21 -2.56
N GLY A 340 13.79 -7.17 -1.44
CA GLY A 340 14.61 -6.01 -1.08
C GLY A 340 13.89 -4.90 -0.33
N SER A 341 12.66 -5.16 0.15
CA SER A 341 11.92 -4.22 1.00
C SER A 341 12.72 -3.84 2.25
N THR A 342 12.64 -2.57 2.63
CA THR A 342 13.18 -2.02 3.87
C THR A 342 12.04 -1.49 4.72
N VAL A 343 11.85 -2.05 5.92
CA VAL A 343 10.75 -1.72 6.83
C VAL A 343 11.30 -1.30 8.18
N ASP A 344 10.87 -0.14 8.68
CA ASP A 344 11.16 0.33 10.04
C ASP A 344 9.85 0.66 10.78
N ALA A 345 9.35 -0.31 11.55
CA ALA A 345 8.13 -0.22 12.34
C ALA A 345 8.47 0.00 13.83
N LEU A 346 7.81 0.99 14.45
CA LEU A 346 7.91 1.29 15.88
C LEU A 346 6.52 1.52 16.46
N ALA A 347 6.18 0.77 17.51
CA ALA A 347 4.94 0.90 18.27
C ALA A 347 5.26 1.20 19.75
N GLU A 348 4.63 2.23 20.32
CA GLU A 348 4.85 2.67 21.70
C GLU A 348 3.50 2.82 22.42
N GLY A 349 3.21 1.95 23.40
CA GLY A 349 1.92 1.91 24.13
C GLY A 349 1.93 0.93 25.29
N ARG A 350 0.85 0.84 26.09
CA ARG A 350 0.79 -0.09 27.24
C ARG A 350 0.81 -1.53 26.74
N PHE A 351 0.06 -1.81 25.68
CA PHE A 351 0.14 -3.01 24.86
C PHE A 351 0.66 -2.55 23.50
N SER A 352 1.69 -3.20 22.94
CA SER A 352 2.26 -2.70 21.68
C SER A 352 2.85 -3.78 20.80
N VAL A 353 2.57 -3.74 19.49
CA VAL A 353 3.14 -4.68 18.52
C VAL A 353 3.66 -3.94 17.28
N ALA A 354 4.93 -4.13 16.91
CA ALA A 354 5.46 -3.41 15.75
C ALA A 354 5.01 -4.02 14.41
N ILE A 355 4.94 -5.35 14.32
CA ILE A 355 4.36 -6.05 13.16
C ILE A 355 3.47 -7.19 13.67
N SER A 356 2.18 -7.13 13.40
CA SER A 356 1.18 -8.08 13.86
C SER A 356 0.31 -8.62 12.73
N THR A 357 0.04 -9.93 12.74
CA THR A 357 -1.10 -10.52 12.02
C THR A 357 -1.87 -11.38 13.00
N SER A 358 -3.18 -11.21 13.00
CA SER A 358 -4.12 -12.10 13.65
C SER A 358 -4.87 -12.92 12.60
N ASN A 359 -5.54 -13.98 13.05
CA ASN A 359 -6.63 -14.61 12.31
C ASN A 359 -7.55 -15.34 13.29
N PHE A 360 -8.82 -14.91 13.31
CA PHE A 360 -9.87 -15.45 14.17
C PHE A 360 -10.93 -16.26 13.39
N TYR A 361 -10.78 -16.40 12.07
CA TYR A 361 -11.76 -16.98 11.16
C TYR A 361 -11.19 -18.19 10.39
N SER A 362 -11.92 -19.31 10.37
CA SER A 362 -11.43 -20.60 9.85
C SER A 362 -11.32 -20.71 8.32
N ASP A 363 -11.92 -19.76 7.61
CA ASP A 363 -11.98 -19.66 6.16
C ASP A 363 -11.08 -18.56 5.57
N GLU A 364 -10.42 -17.79 6.43
CA GLU A 364 -9.53 -16.68 6.06
C GLU A 364 -8.05 -17.08 6.09
N ALA A 365 -7.23 -16.35 5.33
CA ALA A 365 -5.85 -16.75 5.01
C ALA A 365 -4.78 -16.27 6.01
N GLY A 366 -5.13 -15.40 6.96
CA GLY A 366 -4.20 -14.69 7.84
C GLY A 366 -3.54 -15.54 8.91
N GLY A 367 -2.71 -14.88 9.73
CA GLY A 367 -1.88 -15.52 10.74
C GLY A 367 -0.46 -15.85 10.28
N HIS A 368 -0.07 -15.53 9.03
CA HIS A 368 1.30 -15.71 8.55
C HIS A 368 2.02 -14.39 8.24
N ILE A 369 3.26 -14.28 8.73
CA ILE A 369 4.21 -13.21 8.40
C ILE A 369 5.34 -13.83 7.59
N TYR A 370 5.53 -13.36 6.36
CA TYR A 370 6.58 -13.84 5.46
C TYR A 370 7.56 -12.72 5.11
N ILE A 371 8.81 -12.84 5.58
CA ILE A 371 9.89 -11.89 5.36
C ILE A 371 10.97 -12.57 4.51
N SER A 372 11.22 -12.05 3.31
CA SER A 372 12.18 -12.64 2.36
C SER A 372 13.07 -11.63 1.66
N ASP A 373 14.37 -11.92 1.57
CA ASP A 373 15.37 -11.09 0.88
C ASP A 373 15.28 -9.58 1.25
N SER A 374 14.95 -9.27 2.51
CA SER A 374 14.53 -7.94 2.97
C SER A 374 15.25 -7.49 4.25
N VAL A 375 15.10 -6.22 4.62
CA VAL A 375 15.60 -5.63 5.87
C VAL A 375 14.42 -5.13 6.69
N VAL A 376 14.22 -5.69 7.89
CA VAL A 376 13.12 -5.34 8.79
C VAL A 376 13.66 -4.93 10.15
N LYS A 377 13.16 -3.81 10.67
CA LYS A 377 13.31 -3.36 12.05
C LYS A 377 11.91 -3.21 12.64
N ALA A 378 11.64 -3.94 13.71
CA ALA A 378 10.32 -4.03 14.34
C ALA A 378 10.50 -3.88 15.86
N ILE A 379 10.15 -2.71 16.39
CA ILE A 379 10.38 -2.36 17.80
C ILE A 379 9.04 -2.05 18.46
N ALA A 380 8.63 -2.89 19.41
CA ALA A 380 7.58 -2.58 20.36
C ALA A 380 8.20 -2.08 21.66
N ARG A 381 7.55 -1.11 22.31
CA ARG A 381 7.95 -0.59 23.62
C ARG A 381 6.73 -0.32 24.48
N TYR A 382 6.88 -0.64 25.75
CA TYR A 382 5.98 -0.14 26.78
C TYR A 382 6.02 1.40 26.85
N ALA A 383 4.84 2.03 26.82
CA ALA A 383 4.67 3.46 27.09
C ALA A 383 3.36 3.71 27.87
N GLU A 384 3.44 4.51 28.93
CA GLU A 384 2.31 4.95 29.74
C GLU A 384 2.51 6.39 30.22
N THR A 385 1.46 7.19 30.19
CA THR A 385 1.46 8.58 30.64
C THR A 385 0.94 8.69 32.08
N GLY A 386 1.81 8.97 33.05
CA GLY A 386 1.42 9.44 34.39
C GLY A 386 1.62 8.46 35.56
N GLY A 387 2.14 7.24 35.32
CA GLY A 387 2.62 6.32 36.36
C GLY A 387 4.13 6.45 36.63
N ASP A 388 4.62 5.85 37.73
CA ASP A 388 6.05 5.84 38.14
C ASP A 388 6.91 4.82 37.32
N GLY A 389 6.45 4.45 36.12
CA GLY A 389 6.85 3.25 35.38
C GLY A 389 5.71 2.22 35.40
N PRO A 390 5.92 0.99 34.90
CA PRO A 390 4.94 -0.08 35.09
C PRO A 390 4.74 -0.31 36.60
N ASP A 391 3.58 0.06 37.12
CA ASP A 391 3.22 -0.20 38.51
C ASP A 391 3.13 -1.72 38.71
N HIS A 392 4.20 -2.30 39.26
CA HIS A 392 4.38 -3.76 39.34
C HIS A 392 3.27 -4.49 40.12
N TYR A 393 2.39 -3.77 40.82
CA TYR A 393 1.36 -4.32 41.69
C TYR A 393 0.12 -3.40 41.74
N SER A 394 -1.01 -3.84 41.20
CA SER A 394 -2.29 -3.24 41.57
C SER A 394 -2.69 -3.73 42.97
N GLY A 395 -2.94 -2.77 43.87
CA GLY A 395 -3.32 -3.05 45.25
C GLY A 395 -4.81 -3.33 45.39
N ASP A 396 -5.28 -4.45 44.82
CA ASP A 396 -6.62 -4.95 45.10
C ASP A 396 -6.78 -5.21 46.61
N GLN A 397 -7.98 -5.01 47.18
CA GLN A 397 -8.18 -4.90 48.64
C GLN A 397 -8.08 -6.22 49.44
N ASN A 398 -7.39 -7.23 48.91
CA ASN A 398 -7.00 -8.46 49.58
C ASN A 398 -5.47 -8.53 49.61
N ASP A 399 -4.86 -8.93 50.73
CA ASP A 399 -3.40 -8.91 50.96
C ASP A 399 -2.57 -9.93 50.11
N GLU A 400 -3.04 -10.30 48.92
CA GLU A 400 -2.31 -11.11 47.95
C GLU A 400 -1.75 -10.18 46.86
N ILE A 401 -0.44 -9.93 46.95
CA ILE A 401 0.30 -9.11 45.98
C ILE A 401 0.47 -9.92 44.69
N ILE A 402 -0.51 -9.83 43.79
CA ILE A 402 -0.45 -10.42 42.45
C ILE A 402 0.28 -9.42 41.54
N PRO A 403 1.40 -9.78 40.90
CA PRO A 403 1.95 -8.95 39.83
C PRO A 403 0.97 -8.97 38.65
N GLU A 404 0.43 -7.82 38.28
CA GLU A 404 -0.28 -7.70 37.01
C GLU A 404 0.70 -7.95 35.86
N SER A 405 0.22 -8.57 34.78
CA SER A 405 1.04 -8.78 33.60
C SER A 405 1.39 -7.43 32.98
N GLU A 406 2.69 -7.09 32.97
CA GLU A 406 3.26 -6.10 32.05
C GLU A 406 2.65 -6.33 30.66
N GLY A 407 2.17 -5.28 29.99
CA GLY A 407 1.37 -5.44 28.77
C GLY A 407 2.10 -6.23 27.67
N LEU A 408 1.34 -6.78 26.73
CA LEU A 408 1.89 -7.54 25.62
C LEU A 408 2.67 -6.61 24.67
N ASN A 409 4.00 -6.55 24.84
CA ASN A 409 4.90 -5.71 24.05
C ASN A 409 5.80 -6.61 23.19
N ILE A 410 5.47 -6.76 21.89
CA ILE A 410 6.11 -7.74 20.99
C ILE A 410 6.63 -7.10 19.70
N GLY A 411 7.88 -7.39 19.32
CA GLY A 411 8.45 -6.90 18.06
C GLY A 411 7.71 -7.42 16.82
N ILE A 412 7.62 -8.74 16.67
CA ILE A 412 6.87 -9.40 15.59
C ILE A 412 5.95 -10.47 16.17
N PHE A 413 4.64 -10.35 15.97
CA PHE A 413 3.62 -11.25 16.50
C PHE A 413 2.76 -11.86 15.40
N ALA A 414 2.47 -13.14 15.48
CA ALA A 414 1.49 -13.80 14.61
C ALA A 414 0.59 -14.70 15.46
N GLN A 415 -0.72 -14.47 15.41
CA GLN A 415 -1.70 -15.15 16.27
C GLN A 415 -2.80 -15.81 15.44
N THR A 416 -3.25 -16.99 15.89
CA THR A 416 -4.36 -17.75 15.28
C THR A 416 -5.23 -18.40 16.35
N GLU A 417 -6.53 -18.52 16.10
CA GLU A 417 -7.51 -19.14 17.00
C GLU A 417 -8.10 -20.48 16.51
N LYS A 418 -9.17 -20.94 17.17
CA LYS A 418 -9.72 -22.30 17.17
C LYS A 418 -9.96 -22.88 15.77
N GLY A 419 -9.17 -23.88 15.39
CA GLY A 419 -9.40 -24.72 14.20
C GLY A 419 -8.89 -24.12 12.88
N ILE A 420 -8.18 -23.00 12.96
CA ILE A 420 -7.55 -22.29 11.84
C ILE A 420 -6.21 -22.97 11.48
N THR A 421 -5.67 -22.66 10.29
CA THR A 421 -4.26 -22.94 9.98
C THR A 421 -3.38 -22.28 11.05
N PRO A 422 -2.42 -22.98 11.71
CA PRO A 422 -1.63 -22.37 12.77
C PRO A 422 -0.71 -21.25 12.27
N ALA A 423 -0.57 -20.20 13.07
CA ALA A 423 0.24 -19.03 12.75
C ALA A 423 1.68 -19.41 12.35
N THR A 424 2.27 -18.68 11.41
CA THR A 424 3.67 -18.92 11.00
C THR A 424 4.43 -17.62 10.76
N ILE A 425 5.60 -17.48 11.38
CA ILE A 425 6.56 -16.42 11.07
C ILE A 425 7.71 -17.05 10.28
N SER A 426 7.85 -16.67 9.01
CA SER A 426 8.84 -17.19 8.08
C SER A 426 9.85 -16.12 7.70
N ILE A 427 11.13 -16.35 8.03
CA ILE A 427 12.23 -15.41 7.77
C ILE A 427 13.26 -16.09 6.86
N VAL A 428 13.39 -15.59 5.63
CA VAL A 428 14.21 -16.19 4.56
C VAL A 428 15.24 -15.19 4.06
N ARG A 429 16.55 -15.49 4.17
CA ARG A 429 17.67 -14.63 3.68
C ARG A 429 17.56 -13.14 4.07
N SER A 430 16.91 -12.83 5.18
CA SER A 430 16.54 -11.47 5.56
C SER A 430 17.30 -11.02 6.79
N LYS A 431 17.56 -9.72 6.88
CA LYS A 431 18.03 -9.09 8.12
C LYS A 431 16.82 -8.62 8.91
N VAL A 432 16.61 -9.19 10.10
CA VAL A 432 15.53 -8.81 11.00
C VAL A 432 16.13 -8.35 12.33
N THR A 433 15.75 -7.16 12.79
CA THR A 433 16.00 -6.66 14.14
C THR A 433 14.65 -6.48 14.81
N ALA A 434 14.37 -7.29 15.83
CA ALA A 434 13.10 -7.29 16.53
C ALA A 434 13.32 -7.05 18.03
N GLU A 435 12.55 -6.16 18.63
CA GLU A 435 12.63 -5.79 20.04
C GLU A 435 11.21 -5.66 20.62
N GLY A 436 11.01 -6.16 21.84
CA GLY A 436 9.75 -6.06 22.57
C GLY A 436 9.95 -6.45 24.03
N ASP A 437 9.31 -5.73 24.94
CA ASP A 437 9.51 -5.91 26.38
C ASP A 437 8.96 -7.27 26.89
N THR A 438 8.00 -7.89 26.19
CA THR A 438 7.63 -9.29 26.42
C THR A 438 8.51 -10.24 25.58
N ALA A 439 8.50 -10.07 24.25
CA ALA A 439 9.22 -10.94 23.33
C ALA A 439 9.63 -10.20 22.04
N ALA A 440 10.78 -10.56 21.46
CA ALA A 440 11.18 -10.02 20.16
C ALA A 440 10.32 -10.57 19.00
N ILE A 441 10.09 -11.89 18.96
CA ILE A 441 9.34 -12.58 17.91
C ILE A 441 8.55 -13.73 18.54
N PHE A 442 7.24 -13.79 18.33
CA PHE A 442 6.37 -14.82 18.90
C PHE A 442 5.28 -15.24 17.91
N ALA A 443 5.18 -16.54 17.63
CA ALA A 443 4.09 -17.13 16.84
C ALA A 443 3.21 -17.99 17.76
N LEU A 444 1.90 -17.74 17.75
CA LEU A 444 0.93 -18.29 18.71
C LEU A 444 -0.28 -18.92 18.01
N ALA A 445 -0.69 -20.10 18.49
CA ALA A 445 -1.97 -20.70 18.12
C ALA A 445 -2.76 -21.08 19.39
N MET A 446 -4.02 -20.65 19.44
CA MET A 446 -4.94 -20.94 20.53
C MET A 446 -5.95 -22.00 20.08
N SER A 447 -6.10 -23.07 20.84
CA SER A 447 -6.97 -24.19 20.46
C SER A 447 -7.55 -24.93 21.67
N ALA A 448 -8.73 -25.53 21.50
CA ALA A 448 -9.38 -26.30 22.57
C ALA A 448 -8.71 -27.68 22.84
N ASP A 449 -7.78 -28.12 21.98
CA ASP A 449 -7.11 -29.42 22.07
C ASP A 449 -5.57 -29.37 22.11
N GLY A 450 -4.98 -28.18 22.02
CA GLY A 450 -3.53 -27.96 22.07
C GLY A 450 -2.74 -28.53 20.88
N LYS A 451 -3.41 -28.93 19.80
CA LYS A 451 -2.76 -29.51 18.60
C LYS A 451 -2.30 -28.47 17.59
N ALA A 452 -2.99 -27.34 17.46
CA ALA A 452 -2.49 -26.21 16.70
C ALA A 452 -1.28 -25.62 17.44
N ILE A 453 -0.22 -25.26 16.72
CA ILE A 453 1.02 -24.72 17.29
C ILE A 453 1.49 -23.60 16.36
N GLY A 454 1.62 -22.38 16.87
CA GLY A 454 2.26 -21.30 16.13
C GLY A 454 3.74 -21.61 15.89
N THR A 455 4.26 -21.37 14.70
CA THR A 455 5.60 -21.81 14.28
C THR A 455 6.50 -20.68 13.80
N ILE A 456 7.81 -20.82 14.01
CA ILE A 456 8.82 -19.90 13.48
C ILE A 456 9.78 -20.68 12.56
N GLU A 457 9.80 -20.32 11.27
CA GLU A 457 10.72 -20.86 10.28
C GLU A 457 11.81 -19.84 9.93
N ILE A 458 13.08 -20.17 10.22
CA ILE A 458 14.23 -19.36 9.82
C ILE A 458 15.05 -20.16 8.81
N LYS A 459 15.18 -19.62 7.59
CA LYS A 459 15.84 -20.28 6.47
C LYS A 459 16.89 -19.40 5.82
N ASP A 460 18.05 -20.00 5.52
CA ASP A 460 19.18 -19.31 4.89
C ASP A 460 19.54 -18.01 5.64
N ALA A 461 19.43 -18.05 6.98
CA ALA A 461 19.67 -16.98 7.94
C ALA A 461 20.04 -17.59 9.30
N ILE A 462 20.68 -16.81 10.18
CA ILE A 462 21.09 -17.23 11.53
C ILE A 462 20.64 -16.22 12.57
N ILE A 463 20.28 -16.72 13.77
CA ILE A 463 20.07 -15.89 14.96
C ILE A 463 21.46 -15.50 15.48
N GLN A 464 21.78 -14.21 15.42
CA GLN A 464 23.03 -13.62 15.90
C GLN A 464 22.89 -13.13 17.34
N THR A 465 21.74 -12.54 17.66
CA THR A 465 21.36 -12.08 19.01
C THR A 465 20.03 -12.73 19.38
N PRO A 466 19.86 -13.29 20.59
CA PRO A 466 20.89 -13.51 21.60
C PRO A 466 21.94 -14.53 21.13
N ALA A 467 23.14 -14.50 21.72
CA ALA A 467 24.20 -15.45 21.37
C ALA A 467 23.80 -16.88 21.78
N GLY A 468 23.76 -17.80 20.81
CA GLY A 468 23.23 -19.15 21.02
C GLY A 468 21.69 -19.22 21.05
N GLY A 469 21.02 -18.15 20.63
CA GLY A 469 19.57 -18.09 20.50
C GLY A 469 19.04 -19.09 19.47
N LYS A 470 17.84 -19.61 19.73
CA LYS A 470 17.13 -20.56 18.88
C LYS A 470 15.61 -20.38 19.03
N VAL A 471 14.86 -21.02 18.15
CA VAL A 471 13.41 -21.21 18.33
C VAL A 471 13.20 -22.17 19.51
N ILE A 472 12.36 -21.77 20.47
CA ILE A 472 11.94 -22.58 21.62
C ILE A 472 10.41 -22.71 21.64
N ASP A 473 9.92 -23.84 22.14
CA ASP A 473 8.49 -24.13 22.21
C ASP A 473 7.84 -23.45 23.42
N TYR A 474 6.65 -22.89 23.22
CA TYR A 474 5.77 -22.33 24.24
C TYR A 474 4.49 -23.17 24.35
N ARG A 475 4.07 -23.50 25.58
CA ARG A 475 2.79 -24.16 25.86
C ARG A 475 2.20 -23.70 27.19
N ASN A 476 1.10 -22.96 27.13
CA ASN A 476 0.24 -22.67 28.27
C ASN A 476 -1.08 -23.44 28.18
N LYS A 477 -1.72 -23.66 29.33
CA LYS A 477 -3.08 -24.18 29.43
C LYS A 477 -3.83 -23.34 30.46
N GLU A 478 -4.85 -22.64 29.98
CA GLU A 478 -5.74 -21.84 30.80
C GLU A 478 -7.10 -22.57 31.02
N GLU A 479 -7.63 -22.48 32.23
CA GLU A 479 -8.97 -23.00 32.57
C GLU A 479 -9.94 -21.81 32.73
N LEU A 480 -10.60 -21.46 31.61
CA LEU A 480 -11.59 -20.40 31.55
C LEU A 480 -12.99 -20.89 31.95
N SER A 481 -13.91 -19.95 32.22
CA SER A 481 -15.28 -20.27 32.63
C SER A 481 -16.12 -20.98 31.54
N ASP A 482 -15.73 -20.85 30.27
CA ASP A 482 -16.37 -21.44 29.09
C ASP A 482 -15.66 -22.70 28.57
N GLY A 483 -14.45 -23.02 29.06
CA GLY A 483 -13.71 -24.21 28.67
C GLY A 483 -12.22 -24.15 28.99
N ILE A 484 -11.48 -25.13 28.47
CA ILE A 484 -10.01 -25.12 28.51
C ILE A 484 -9.50 -24.53 27.20
N VAL A 485 -8.62 -23.54 27.29
CA VAL A 485 -7.87 -23.02 26.15
C VAL A 485 -6.41 -23.48 26.30
N TYR A 486 -5.86 -24.04 25.22
CA TYR A 486 -4.44 -24.31 25.12
C TYR A 486 -3.84 -23.28 24.18
N GLU A 487 -2.81 -22.60 24.68
CA GLU A 487 -1.92 -21.81 23.86
C GLU A 487 -0.70 -22.66 23.52
N ALA A 488 -0.37 -22.79 22.24
CA ALA A 488 0.85 -23.44 21.83
C ALA A 488 1.50 -22.66 20.69
N GLY A 489 2.80 -22.44 20.81
CA GLY A 489 3.51 -21.50 19.95
C GLY A 489 5.01 -21.70 20.00
N GLN A 490 5.71 -20.76 19.37
CA GLN A 490 7.17 -20.73 19.32
C GLN A 490 7.65 -19.29 19.42
N THR A 491 8.73 -19.10 20.17
CA THR A 491 9.40 -17.80 20.36
C THR A 491 10.90 -17.95 20.18
N ILE A 492 11.64 -16.83 20.06
CA ILE A 492 13.10 -16.84 20.09
C ILE A 492 13.57 -16.76 21.54
N GLY A 493 14.51 -17.62 21.92
CA GLY A 493 15.00 -17.67 23.30
C GLY A 493 16.29 -18.47 23.48
N THR A 494 16.61 -18.75 24.74
CA THR A 494 17.78 -19.52 25.18
C THR A 494 17.37 -20.60 26.17
N GLY A 495 17.90 -21.83 26.01
CA GLY A 495 17.51 -23.01 26.79
C GLY A 495 16.73 -24.05 25.97
N ASP A 496 16.64 -25.30 26.46
CA ASP A 496 16.05 -26.45 25.73
C ASP A 496 14.70 -26.91 26.29
N ALA A 497 14.15 -26.20 27.29
CA ALA A 497 12.86 -26.52 27.88
C ALA A 497 11.72 -25.84 27.10
N THR A 498 10.56 -26.51 27.06
CA THR A 498 9.29 -25.85 26.73
C THR A 498 8.95 -24.90 27.87
N ILE A 499 8.64 -23.64 27.55
CA ILE A 499 8.20 -22.63 28.51
C ILE A 499 6.67 -22.56 28.56
N ASP A 500 6.11 -22.16 29.71
CA ASP A 500 4.66 -22.00 29.93
C ASP A 500 4.23 -20.55 30.21
N SER A 501 5.18 -19.60 30.20
CA SER A 501 4.93 -18.16 30.35
C SER A 501 5.75 -17.36 29.32
N PRO A 502 5.18 -16.35 28.64
CA PRO A 502 5.93 -15.48 27.74
C PRO A 502 6.88 -14.53 28.49
N TYR A 503 6.77 -14.45 29.83
CA TYR A 503 7.65 -13.67 30.70
C TYR A 503 8.83 -14.48 31.27
N ASP A 504 9.02 -15.74 30.83
CA ASP A 504 10.17 -16.56 31.24
C ASP A 504 11.50 -15.89 30.81
N ALA A 505 12.51 -15.91 31.68
CA ALA A 505 13.83 -15.35 31.42
C ALA A 505 14.58 -16.01 30.23
N ALA A 506 14.10 -17.16 29.76
CA ALA A 506 14.53 -17.80 28.52
C ALA A 506 14.14 -17.00 27.26
N VAL A 507 13.08 -16.21 27.29
CA VAL A 507 12.52 -15.47 26.15
C VAL A 507 13.43 -14.30 25.76
N ALA A 508 13.72 -14.16 24.46
CA ALA A 508 14.55 -13.08 23.96
C ALA A 508 13.74 -11.80 23.75
N LYS A 509 13.93 -10.79 24.61
CA LYS A 509 13.37 -9.43 24.45
C LYS A 509 13.97 -8.64 23.27
N SER A 510 15.15 -9.06 22.77
CA SER A 510 15.78 -8.49 21.56
C SER A 510 16.38 -9.62 20.72
N THR A 511 16.12 -9.59 19.42
CA THR A 511 16.61 -10.57 18.44
C THR A 511 17.21 -9.87 17.23
N VAL A 512 18.35 -10.37 16.77
CA VAL A 512 18.95 -10.00 15.48
C VAL A 512 19.17 -11.27 14.67
N ILE A 513 18.48 -11.36 13.54
CA ILE A 513 18.64 -12.41 12.53
C ILE A 513 19.33 -11.79 11.32
N VAL A 514 20.31 -12.49 10.75
CA VAL A 514 21.06 -12.06 9.56
C VAL A 514 21.19 -13.20 8.55
N PRO A 515 21.19 -12.90 7.24
CA PRO A 515 21.62 -13.89 6.25
C PRO A 515 23.11 -14.24 6.48
N PRO A 516 23.57 -15.45 6.09
CA PRO A 516 24.98 -15.77 6.09
C PRO A 516 25.76 -14.72 5.28
N GLU A 517 26.88 -14.26 5.82
CA GLU A 517 27.78 -13.37 5.09
C GLU A 517 28.25 -14.08 3.82
N GLU A 518 28.04 -13.46 2.64
CA GLU A 518 28.49 -14.04 1.39
C GLU A 518 30.02 -14.18 1.42
N THR A 519 30.49 -15.42 1.57
CA THR A 519 31.90 -15.76 1.42
C THR A 519 32.29 -15.56 -0.05
N LYS A 520 32.66 -14.32 -0.36
CA LYS A 520 33.19 -13.90 -1.65
C LYS A 520 34.24 -14.91 -2.08
N PRO A 521 34.11 -15.56 -3.26
CA PRO A 521 34.91 -16.71 -3.60
C PRO A 521 36.39 -16.34 -3.56
N GLU A 522 37.17 -17.06 -2.74
CA GLU A 522 38.60 -16.82 -2.57
C GLU A 522 39.29 -16.72 -3.94
N GLU A 523 39.95 -15.60 -4.21
CA GLU A 523 40.91 -15.54 -5.30
C GLU A 523 41.99 -16.58 -5.04
N LYS A 524 41.92 -17.72 -5.74
CA LYS A 524 42.89 -18.80 -5.62
C LYS A 524 44.30 -18.26 -5.83
N HIS A 525 45.03 -18.05 -4.73
CA HIS A 525 46.41 -17.62 -4.78
C HIS A 525 47.21 -18.56 -5.67
N GLY A 526 47.82 -17.98 -6.70
CA GLY A 526 48.58 -18.71 -7.71
C GLY A 526 49.71 -19.51 -7.08
N LYS A 527 49.86 -20.76 -7.51
CA LYS A 527 50.92 -21.68 -7.06
C LYS A 527 52.29 -21.00 -7.04
N THR A 528 52.92 -20.99 -5.87
CA THR A 528 54.36 -20.74 -5.75
C THR A 528 55.15 -21.80 -6.53
N LYS A 529 56.17 -21.33 -7.25
CA LYS A 529 57.27 -22.15 -7.81
C LYS A 529 58.54 -21.81 -7.02
N PRO A 530 59.50 -22.73 -6.83
CA PRO A 530 60.48 -22.62 -5.75
C PRO A 530 61.71 -21.78 -6.09
N GLU A 531 62.52 -21.59 -5.05
CA GLU A 531 63.75 -20.79 -4.94
C GLU A 531 64.85 -21.12 -5.97
N GLY A 532 65.73 -20.15 -6.20
CA GLY A 532 67.01 -20.32 -6.91
C GLY A 532 67.71 -18.97 -7.09
N SER A 533 68.91 -18.80 -6.53
CA SER A 533 69.50 -17.47 -6.31
C SER A 533 70.84 -17.22 -7.03
N LYS A 534 71.15 -15.92 -7.22
CA LYS A 534 72.43 -15.28 -7.60
C LYS A 534 73.02 -15.53 -9.01
N SER A 535 73.31 -14.41 -9.70
CA SER A 535 74.70 -14.05 -10.02
C SER A 535 74.86 -12.52 -10.10
N GLU A 536 76.08 -12.03 -9.86
CA GLU A 536 76.45 -10.62 -9.89
C GLU A 536 76.68 -10.11 -11.32
N GLY A 537 76.63 -8.79 -11.55
CA GLY A 537 77.44 -8.19 -12.62
C GLY A 537 76.93 -6.92 -13.30
N THR A 538 77.72 -5.86 -13.15
CA THR A 538 78.09 -4.93 -14.24
C THR A 538 77.17 -3.74 -14.58
N LYS A 539 77.39 -2.64 -13.82
CA LYS A 539 77.96 -1.35 -14.31
C LYS A 539 77.17 -0.46 -15.30
N THR A 540 77.14 0.85 -14.96
CA THR A 540 76.93 2.03 -15.84
C THR A 540 75.51 2.22 -16.44
N THR A 541 74.92 3.42 -16.57
CA THR A 541 75.50 4.78 -16.64
C THR A 541 74.57 5.88 -16.05
N LYS A 542 75.14 7.08 -15.83
CA LYS A 542 74.51 8.39 -15.57
C LYS A 542 73.45 8.76 -16.67
N THR A 543 72.63 9.82 -16.62
CA THR A 543 72.77 11.16 -15.99
C THR A 543 71.43 11.95 -16.03
N VAL A 544 71.24 12.92 -15.12
CA VAL A 544 70.65 14.30 -15.28
C VAL A 544 69.47 14.47 -16.28
N ALA A 545 68.23 14.85 -15.90
CA ALA A 545 67.71 15.96 -15.06
C ALA A 545 67.58 17.34 -15.76
N VAL A 546 66.74 18.20 -15.14
CA VAL A 546 66.56 19.67 -15.27
C VAL A 546 65.19 20.12 -15.80
N ALA A 547 64.60 21.08 -15.07
CA ALA A 547 63.29 21.70 -15.28
C ALA A 547 63.42 23.15 -15.78
N ALA A 548 62.30 23.79 -16.16
CA ALA A 548 62.15 25.25 -16.09
C ALA A 548 60.69 25.75 -16.07
N LYS A 549 60.45 26.74 -15.19
CA LYS A 549 59.59 27.96 -15.26
C LYS A 549 58.67 28.13 -16.49
N GLY A 550 57.46 28.70 -16.42
CA GLY A 550 56.81 29.51 -15.37
C GLY A 550 56.60 30.97 -15.82
N ALA A 551 55.35 31.49 -15.77
CA ALA A 551 55.00 32.88 -16.10
C ALA A 551 53.75 33.37 -15.35
N LYS A 552 53.65 34.68 -15.09
CA LYS A 552 52.51 35.38 -14.46
C LYS A 552 51.88 36.37 -15.45
N THR A 553 50.58 36.64 -15.31
CA THR A 553 49.93 37.93 -15.65
C THR A 553 48.77 38.22 -14.69
N VAL A 554 48.32 39.48 -14.65
CA VAL A 554 47.44 40.06 -13.60
C VAL A 554 46.09 40.49 -14.18
N GLY A 555 45.01 40.32 -13.41
CA GLY A 555 43.68 40.90 -13.66
C GLY A 555 42.81 40.85 -12.40
N LYS A 556 41.94 41.86 -12.17
CA LYS A 556 41.13 42.04 -10.95
C LYS A 556 39.70 42.47 -11.33
N LEU A 557 38.72 42.23 -10.43
CA LEU A 557 37.26 42.47 -10.54
C LEU A 557 36.51 41.37 -11.31
N ALA A 558 35.30 40.92 -10.93
CA ALA A 558 34.45 41.23 -9.76
C ALA A 558 33.69 39.96 -9.29
N ALA A 559 32.92 40.04 -8.20
CA ALA A 559 32.19 38.90 -7.63
C ALA A 559 30.72 38.86 -8.07
N THR A 560 30.17 37.65 -8.31
CA THR A 560 28.79 37.21 -8.02
C THR A 560 28.63 35.73 -8.36
N GLY A 561 27.83 34.99 -7.58
CA GLY A 561 26.94 33.95 -8.11
C GLY A 561 27.44 32.50 -8.16
N ASP A 562 26.68 31.64 -7.46
CA ASP A 562 26.28 30.27 -7.78
C ASP A 562 27.32 29.16 -8.04
N THR A 563 27.23 28.13 -7.20
CA THR A 563 27.67 26.76 -7.51
C THR A 563 26.56 25.75 -7.22
N SER A 564 25.54 25.73 -8.08
CA SER A 564 24.76 24.52 -8.32
C SER A 564 25.52 23.67 -9.33
N ASN A 565 25.92 22.45 -8.97
CA ASN A 565 26.46 21.47 -9.92
C ASN A 565 26.04 20.06 -9.52
N ALA A 566 25.01 19.56 -10.19
CA ALA A 566 24.79 18.13 -10.32
C ALA A 566 25.91 17.52 -11.18
N ALA A 567 26.43 16.37 -10.78
CA ALA A 567 27.42 15.61 -11.56
C ALA A 567 26.99 14.15 -11.63
N ILE A 568 26.15 13.83 -12.62
CA ILE A 568 25.81 12.45 -12.98
C ILE A 568 27.06 11.81 -13.58
N VAL A 569 27.60 10.78 -12.94
CA VAL A 569 28.71 9.99 -13.48
C VAL A 569 28.14 8.78 -14.22
N ALA A 570 28.16 8.83 -15.55
CA ALA A 570 27.88 7.68 -16.39
C ALA A 570 29.12 6.77 -16.46
N ALA A 571 28.95 5.48 -16.13
CA ALA A 571 29.95 4.45 -16.36
C ALA A 571 29.39 3.41 -17.34
N ALA A 572 29.89 3.41 -18.57
CA ALA A 572 29.53 2.42 -19.59
C ALA A 572 30.40 1.16 -19.45
N LEU A 573 29.79 -0.02 -19.56
CA LEU A 573 30.49 -1.28 -19.76
C LEU A 573 29.72 -2.14 -20.77
N ALA A 574 30.40 -2.48 -21.87
CA ALA A 574 29.81 -3.24 -22.97
C ALA A 574 29.89 -4.75 -22.70
N GLY A 575 28.82 -5.48 -23.06
CA GLY A 575 28.76 -6.94 -22.96
C GLY A 575 27.88 -7.52 -24.07
N THR A 576 28.48 -7.88 -25.20
CA THR A 576 27.79 -8.45 -26.36
C THR A 576 27.30 -9.88 -26.11
N ALA A 577 26.02 -10.15 -26.38
CA ALA A 577 25.49 -11.50 -26.59
C ALA A 577 24.77 -11.57 -27.95
N ALA A 578 25.02 -12.64 -28.71
CA ALA A 578 24.66 -12.71 -30.13
C ALA A 578 23.21 -13.18 -30.37
N ILE A 579 22.50 -12.48 -31.26
CA ILE A 579 21.20 -12.91 -31.78
C ILE A 579 21.44 -13.89 -32.95
N ALA A 580 20.97 -15.13 -32.80
CA ALA A 580 20.98 -16.14 -33.85
C ALA A 580 19.55 -16.64 -34.14
N ALA A 581 18.79 -15.87 -34.91
CA ALA A 581 17.51 -16.28 -35.49
C ALA A 581 17.61 -16.24 -37.02
N GLY A 582 17.71 -17.41 -37.65
CA GLY A 582 17.92 -17.52 -39.10
C GLY A 582 16.66 -17.26 -39.91
N ALA A 583 16.63 -16.17 -40.68
CA ALA A 583 15.61 -15.93 -41.69
C ALA A 583 16.07 -16.45 -43.06
N LEU A 584 15.51 -17.58 -43.51
CA LEU A 584 15.71 -18.09 -44.87
C LEU A 584 14.73 -17.43 -45.84
N ALA A 585 15.24 -16.61 -46.76
CA ALA A 585 14.47 -16.04 -47.86
C ALA A 585 15.12 -16.31 -49.22
N SER A 586 14.53 -17.22 -50.00
CA SER A 586 14.09 -16.98 -51.39
C SER A 586 14.08 -18.26 -52.24
N ARG A 587 12.99 -18.47 -52.99
CA ARG A 587 12.98 -18.29 -54.45
C ARG A 587 11.58 -18.55 -55.02
N LYS A 588 11.01 -17.54 -55.69
CA LYS A 588 10.03 -17.75 -56.76
C LYS A 588 10.75 -18.30 -57.98
N ARG A 589 10.19 -19.30 -58.66
CA ARG A 589 10.20 -19.36 -60.14
C ARG A 589 9.17 -20.35 -60.69
N SER A 590 8.53 -19.88 -61.77
CA SER A 590 7.45 -20.51 -62.55
C SER A 590 6.10 -20.66 -61.85
#